data_AF-A0AAW0IKD9-F1
#
_entry.id   AF-A0AAW0IKD9-F1
#
_cell.length_a   1.000
_cell.length_b   1.000
_cell.length_c   1.000
_cell.angle_alpha   90.00
_cell.angle_beta   90.00
_cell.angle_gamma   90.00
#
_symmetry.space_group_name_H-M   'P 1'
#
loop_
_entity.id
_entity.type
_entity.pdbx_description
1 polymer ?
#
loop_
_entity_poly.entity_id
_entity_poly.type
_entity_poly.pdbx_seq_one_letter_code
_entity_poly.pdbx_strand_id
1 'polypeptide(L)'
;MQVTYSYNCLAFPGHCLRWNHSFNIRAALQSLTGAPRLLAAIANDDILPILNYFKVADGNEPYIATLFTAFICIGCVVIGNLDLITPTITMFFLLCYCGVNLSCFLLDLLDAPSWRPRWKFHHWSLSLLGASLCIVSLALASLIYYYVSLKGKAGDWGDGFKSAYFQLALRSLRSLGANQVHPKNWYPIPLVFCRPWGKLPENVPCHPKLADFANCMKKKGRGMSIFFSILDGDYHECAEDAKTACKQLATYLDYKRCEGVAEIVVAPSMSEGFRGIVQTMGLGNLKPNIVVMRYPEIWRRENLTEIPATFVGIINDCIVANKAVVIVKGLDEWPNEYQRQYGSIDLYWIVRDGGLMLLLSQLLLTKESFESCK
;
A
#
# COMPACT_ATOMS: atom_id res chain seq x y z
N MET A 1 -39.11 -16.81 34.16
CA MET A 1 -38.86 -15.87 35.28
C MET A 1 -38.51 -14.44 34.84
N GLN A 2 -38.16 -14.17 33.57
CA GLN A 2 -37.84 -12.81 33.07
C GLN A 2 -39.07 -11.93 32.75
N VAL A 3 -40.22 -12.52 32.43
CA VAL A 3 -41.41 -11.75 32.00
C VAL A 3 -42.07 -10.96 33.15
N THR A 4 -41.90 -11.39 34.40
CA THR A 4 -42.46 -10.71 35.57
C THR A 4 -41.66 -9.48 36.03
N TYR A 5 -40.41 -9.30 35.57
CA TYR A 5 -39.54 -8.19 35.99
C TYR A 5 -39.82 -6.88 35.23
N SER A 6 -40.20 -6.95 33.95
CA SER A 6 -40.45 -5.74 33.14
C SER A 6 -41.65 -4.93 33.63
N TYR A 7 -42.69 -5.58 34.17
CA TYR A 7 -43.89 -4.87 34.65
C TYR A 7 -43.65 -4.12 35.98
N ASN A 8 -42.76 -4.60 36.85
CA ASN A 8 -42.46 -3.95 38.13
C ASN A 8 -41.49 -2.76 38.00
N CYS A 9 -40.63 -2.71 36.96
CA CYS A 9 -39.71 -1.59 36.78
C CYS A 9 -40.38 -0.31 36.26
N LEU A 10 -41.53 -0.42 35.59
CA LEU A 10 -42.34 0.74 35.19
C LEU A 10 -43.04 1.39 36.39
N ALA A 11 -43.37 0.61 37.42
CA ALA A 11 -44.06 1.11 38.63
C ALA A 11 -43.12 1.72 39.68
N PHE A 12 -41.87 1.22 39.80
CA PHE A 12 -40.89 1.71 40.77
C PHE A 12 -39.46 1.77 40.19
N PRO A 13 -39.15 2.78 39.36
CA PRO A 13 -37.87 2.88 38.66
C PRO A 13 -36.65 2.97 39.60
N GLY A 14 -36.79 3.66 40.74
CA GLY A 14 -35.71 3.79 41.73
C GLY A 14 -35.30 2.47 42.38
N HIS A 15 -36.24 1.53 42.55
CA HIS A 15 -35.93 0.22 43.12
C HIS A 15 -35.16 -0.62 42.08
N CYS A 16 -35.61 -0.65 40.82
CA CYS A 16 -34.92 -1.39 39.77
C CYS A 16 -33.49 -0.89 39.50
N LEU A 17 -33.25 0.42 39.54
CA LEU A 17 -31.90 0.99 39.45
C LEU A 17 -30.99 0.49 40.58
N ARG A 18 -31.49 0.45 41.82
CA ARG A 18 -30.74 -0.03 42.99
C ARG A 18 -30.41 -1.52 42.91
N TRP A 19 -31.35 -2.33 42.42
CA TRP A 19 -31.13 -3.75 42.19
C TRP A 19 -30.11 -4.02 41.09
N ASN A 20 -30.22 -3.32 39.95
CA ASN A 20 -29.26 -3.47 38.85
C ASN A 20 -27.84 -3.06 39.28
N HIS A 21 -27.70 -1.97 40.04
CA HIS A 21 -26.40 -1.55 40.54
C HIS A 21 -25.77 -2.61 41.47
N SER A 22 -26.58 -3.14 42.40
CA SER A 22 -26.15 -4.18 43.34
C SER A 22 -25.77 -5.48 42.62
N PHE A 23 -26.50 -5.85 41.57
CA PHE A 23 -26.21 -7.04 40.76
C PHE A 23 -24.91 -6.90 39.98
N ASN A 24 -24.69 -5.78 39.29
CA ASN A 24 -23.49 -5.53 38.50
C ASN A 24 -22.23 -5.49 39.38
N ILE A 25 -22.29 -4.86 40.56
CA ILE A 25 -21.17 -4.85 41.51
C ILE A 25 -20.85 -6.27 41.97
N ARG A 26 -21.87 -7.07 42.32
CA ARG A 26 -21.67 -8.45 42.76
C ARG A 26 -21.04 -9.31 41.65
N ALA A 27 -21.53 -9.19 40.42
CA ALA A 27 -20.99 -9.90 39.27
C ALA A 27 -19.54 -9.49 38.96
N ALA A 28 -19.23 -8.19 39.05
CA ALA A 28 -17.88 -7.69 38.88
C ALA A 28 -16.92 -8.21 39.95
N LEU A 29 -17.32 -8.21 41.23
CA LEU A 29 -16.53 -8.75 42.34
C LEU A 29 -16.28 -10.26 42.20
N GLN A 30 -17.29 -11.01 41.74
CA GLN A 30 -17.13 -12.44 41.48
C GLN A 30 -16.10 -12.70 40.36
N SER A 31 -16.15 -11.94 39.27
CA SER A 31 -15.18 -12.06 38.18
C SER A 31 -13.78 -11.63 38.60
N LEU A 32 -13.67 -10.57 39.42
CA LEU A 32 -12.39 -10.03 39.90
C LEU A 32 -11.67 -10.99 40.86
N THR A 33 -12.41 -11.81 41.61
CA THR A 33 -11.85 -12.83 42.51
C THR A 33 -11.65 -14.18 41.83
N GLY A 34 -12.50 -14.52 40.86
CA GLY A 34 -12.44 -15.79 40.14
C GLY A 34 -11.29 -15.90 39.13
N ALA A 35 -11.07 -14.87 38.31
CA ALA A 35 -10.07 -14.92 37.25
C ALA A 35 -8.62 -15.08 37.76
N PRO A 36 -8.16 -14.37 38.82
CA PRO A 36 -6.82 -14.57 39.39
C PRO A 36 -6.57 -15.98 39.91
N ARG A 37 -7.59 -16.57 40.54
CA ARG A 37 -7.51 -17.93 41.11
C ARG A 37 -7.42 -18.98 40.01
N LEU A 38 -8.16 -18.81 38.92
CA LEU A 38 -8.04 -19.67 37.73
C LEU A 38 -6.63 -19.56 37.12
N LEU A 39 -6.10 -18.35 36.98
CA LEU A 39 -4.75 -18.12 36.45
C LEU A 39 -3.67 -18.75 37.34
N ALA A 40 -3.79 -18.62 38.66
CA ALA A 40 -2.87 -19.21 39.62
C ALA A 40 -2.93 -20.75 39.61
N ALA A 41 -4.12 -21.34 39.47
CA ALA A 41 -4.28 -22.79 39.34
C ALA A 41 -3.58 -23.32 38.08
N ILE A 42 -3.76 -22.67 36.93
CA ILE A 42 -3.10 -23.05 35.67
C ILE A 42 -1.57 -22.90 35.79
N ALA A 43 -1.09 -21.85 36.47
CA ALA A 43 0.33 -21.66 36.71
C ALA A 43 0.93 -22.76 37.60
N ASN A 44 0.17 -23.23 38.60
CA ASN A 44 0.59 -24.30 39.51
C ASN A 44 0.69 -25.67 38.81
N ASP A 45 -0.03 -25.90 37.71
CA ASP A 45 0.03 -27.14 36.93
C ASP A 45 1.31 -27.28 36.08
N ASP A 46 2.21 -26.28 36.06
CA ASP A 46 3.51 -26.31 35.35
C ASP A 46 3.43 -26.53 33.82
N ILE A 47 2.24 -26.38 33.22
CA ILE A 47 1.99 -26.65 31.80
C ILE A 47 2.68 -25.60 30.90
N LEU A 48 2.74 -24.35 31.34
CA LEU A 48 3.30 -23.23 30.57
C LEU A 48 4.40 -22.51 31.38
N PRO A 49 5.68 -22.59 30.98
CA PRO A 49 6.79 -22.06 31.78
C PRO A 49 6.73 -20.54 31.96
N ILE A 50 6.06 -19.82 31.04
CA ILE A 50 5.89 -18.36 31.12
C ILE A 50 4.92 -17.93 32.23
N LEU A 51 4.03 -18.82 32.67
CA LEU A 51 3.05 -18.55 33.71
C LEU A 51 3.58 -18.82 35.12
N ASN A 52 4.79 -19.36 35.26
CA ASN A 52 5.39 -19.70 36.56
C ASN A 52 5.51 -18.51 37.53
N TYR A 53 5.51 -17.29 37.01
CA TYR A 53 5.48 -16.05 37.81
C TYR A 53 4.18 -15.88 38.63
N PHE A 54 3.08 -16.50 38.20
CA PHE A 54 1.77 -16.41 38.86
C PHE A 54 1.49 -17.55 39.84
N LYS A 55 2.47 -18.42 40.12
CA LYS A 55 2.32 -19.54 41.05
C LYS A 55 2.13 -19.08 42.49
N VAL A 56 1.30 -19.81 43.23
CA VAL A 56 0.95 -19.50 44.62
C VAL A 56 0.80 -20.78 45.41
N ALA A 57 1.31 -20.80 46.64
CA ALA A 57 1.16 -21.93 47.56
C ALA A 57 -0.31 -22.13 47.98
N ASP A 58 -0.69 -23.37 48.23
CA ASP A 58 -2.06 -23.73 48.61
C ASP A 58 -2.52 -22.95 49.86
N GLY A 59 -3.64 -22.23 49.73
CA GLY A 59 -4.23 -21.41 50.79
C GLY A 59 -3.82 -19.93 50.81
N ASN A 60 -2.81 -19.52 50.03
CA ASN A 60 -2.45 -18.11 49.87
C ASN A 60 -3.26 -17.43 48.76
N GLU A 61 -3.54 -16.13 48.93
CA GLU A 61 -4.24 -15.34 47.90
C GLU A 61 -3.28 -14.94 46.76
N PRO A 62 -3.71 -15.00 45.48
CA PRO A 62 -2.84 -14.76 44.35
C PRO A 62 -2.72 -13.26 44.04
N TYR A 63 -1.92 -12.55 44.85
CA TYR A 63 -1.71 -11.10 44.72
C TYR A 63 -1.21 -10.67 43.34
N ILE A 64 -0.23 -11.40 42.78
CA ILE A 64 0.37 -11.08 41.47
C ILE A 64 -0.64 -11.27 40.34
N ALA A 65 -1.36 -12.38 40.33
CA ALA A 65 -2.41 -12.65 39.34
C ALA A 65 -3.56 -11.63 39.46
N THR A 66 -3.90 -11.22 40.69
CA THR A 66 -4.94 -10.22 40.96
C THR A 66 -4.55 -8.85 40.42
N LEU A 67 -3.30 -8.43 40.63
CA LEU A 67 -2.78 -7.18 40.08
C LEU A 67 -2.80 -7.20 38.55
N PHE A 68 -2.43 -8.34 37.95
CA PHE A 68 -2.44 -8.52 36.50
C PHE A 68 -3.86 -8.43 35.91
N THR A 69 -4.83 -9.14 36.49
CA THR A 69 -6.23 -9.05 36.04
C THR A 69 -6.79 -7.64 36.27
N ALA A 70 -6.45 -6.99 37.38
CA ALA A 70 -6.88 -5.63 37.65
C ALA A 70 -6.34 -4.64 36.61
N PHE A 71 -5.08 -4.80 36.20
CA PHE A 71 -4.48 -3.99 35.13
C PHE A 71 -5.23 -4.14 33.80
N ILE A 72 -5.55 -5.38 33.40
CA ILE A 72 -6.35 -5.63 32.19
C ILE A 72 -7.73 -5.00 32.31
N CYS A 73 -8.40 -5.16 33.45
CA CYS A 73 -9.72 -4.56 33.69
C CYS A 73 -9.67 -3.03 33.62
N ILE A 74 -8.66 -2.39 34.21
CA ILE A 74 -8.47 -0.94 34.13
C ILE A 74 -8.28 -0.50 32.67
N GLY A 75 -7.48 -1.23 31.90
CA GLY A 75 -7.32 -0.99 30.46
C GLY A 75 -8.66 -0.99 29.71
N CYS A 76 -9.52 -1.99 29.97
CA CYS A 76 -10.86 -2.05 29.41
C CYS A 76 -11.75 -0.89 29.86
N VAL A 77 -11.65 -0.44 31.12
CA VAL A 77 -12.42 0.71 31.64
C VAL A 77 -12.00 2.02 30.98
N VAL A 78 -10.70 2.22 30.72
CA VAL A 78 -10.17 3.42 30.04
C VAL A 78 -10.72 3.57 28.62
N ILE A 79 -11.02 2.46 27.93
CA ILE A 79 -11.65 2.50 26.59
C ILE A 79 -13.04 3.17 26.65
N GLY A 80 -13.74 3.12 27.79
CA GLY A 80 -14.94 3.90 28.07
C GLY A 80 -16.16 3.59 27.19
N ASN A 81 -16.09 2.56 26.34
CA ASN A 81 -17.13 2.20 25.38
C ASN A 81 -17.47 0.71 25.48
N LEU A 82 -18.66 0.41 26.04
CA LEU A 82 -19.16 -0.94 26.23
C LEU A 82 -19.39 -1.68 24.89
N ASP A 83 -19.76 -0.95 23.83
CA ASP A 83 -20.08 -1.53 22.52
C ASP A 83 -18.84 -2.06 21.81
N LEU A 84 -17.65 -1.55 22.17
CA LEU A 84 -16.38 -2.08 21.69
C LEU A 84 -15.92 -3.31 22.49
N ILE A 85 -16.22 -3.35 23.78
CA ILE A 85 -15.73 -4.39 24.70
C ILE A 85 -16.58 -5.67 24.62
N THR A 86 -17.89 -5.51 24.47
CA THR A 86 -18.87 -6.62 24.51
C THR A 86 -18.61 -7.68 23.43
N PRO A 87 -18.32 -7.33 22.16
CA PRO A 87 -17.99 -8.31 21.13
C PRO A 87 -16.71 -9.08 21.44
N THR A 88 -15.67 -8.39 21.95
CA THR A 88 -14.38 -9.02 22.29
C THR A 88 -14.54 -10.08 23.38
N ILE A 89 -15.26 -9.76 24.46
CA ILE A 89 -15.52 -10.71 25.55
C ILE A 89 -16.32 -11.92 25.04
N THR A 90 -17.32 -11.67 24.18
CA THR A 90 -18.16 -12.72 23.59
C THR A 90 -17.33 -13.71 22.77
N MET A 91 -16.32 -13.24 22.03
CA MET A 91 -15.43 -14.12 21.26
C MET A 91 -14.62 -15.05 22.17
N PHE A 92 -14.09 -14.55 23.29
CA PHE A 92 -13.35 -15.39 24.25
C PHE A 92 -14.24 -16.46 24.91
N PHE A 93 -15.48 -16.12 25.27
CA PHE A 93 -16.43 -17.10 25.81
C PHE A 93 -16.82 -18.17 24.78
N LEU A 94 -17.08 -17.78 23.52
CA LEU A 94 -17.38 -18.73 22.44
C LEU A 94 -16.22 -19.69 22.18
N LEU A 95 -14.98 -19.21 22.26
CA LEU A 95 -13.78 -20.06 22.13
C LEU A 95 -13.69 -21.06 23.28
N CYS A 96 -13.93 -20.64 24.52
CA CYS A 96 -13.93 -21.52 25.68
C CYS A 96 -15.03 -22.60 25.57
N TYR A 97 -16.25 -22.21 25.22
CA TYR A 97 -17.36 -23.14 25.01
C TYR A 97 -17.10 -24.10 23.84
N CYS A 98 -16.49 -23.62 22.76
CA CYS A 98 -16.05 -24.48 21.66
C CYS A 98 -15.02 -25.51 22.15
N GLY A 99 -14.00 -25.07 22.91
CA GLY A 99 -12.94 -25.93 23.42
C GLY A 99 -13.46 -27.02 24.35
N VAL A 100 -14.36 -26.68 25.28
CA VAL A 100 -14.98 -27.67 26.18
C VAL A 100 -15.82 -28.68 25.41
N ASN A 101 -16.70 -28.22 24.51
CA ASN A 101 -17.55 -29.10 23.72
C ASN A 101 -16.75 -30.00 22.78
N LEU A 102 -15.71 -29.47 22.14
CA LEU A 102 -14.82 -30.24 21.27
C LEU A 102 -14.01 -31.27 22.06
N SER A 103 -13.51 -30.91 23.24
CA SER A 103 -12.77 -31.83 24.11
C SER A 103 -13.65 -33.00 24.54
N CYS A 104 -14.88 -32.74 24.99
CA CYS A 104 -15.84 -33.79 25.33
C CYS A 104 -16.14 -34.70 24.13
N PHE A 105 -16.38 -34.12 22.95
CA PHE A 105 -16.61 -34.89 21.72
C PHE A 105 -15.40 -35.76 21.34
N LEU A 106 -14.18 -35.22 21.41
CA LEU A 106 -12.96 -35.97 21.08
C LEU A 106 -12.71 -37.11 22.07
N LEU A 107 -12.94 -36.89 23.36
CA LEU A 107 -12.78 -37.91 24.38
C LEU A 107 -13.80 -39.06 24.21
N ASP A 108 -15.05 -38.74 23.81
CA ASP A 108 -16.07 -39.74 23.43
C ASP A 108 -15.71 -40.46 22.12
N LEU A 109 -15.16 -39.76 21.12
CA LEU A 109 -14.82 -40.35 19.82
C LEU A 109 -13.59 -41.26 19.88
N LEU A 110 -12.63 -40.94 20.75
CA LEU A 110 -11.36 -41.66 20.90
C LEU A 110 -11.43 -42.76 21.97
N ASP A 111 -12.59 -42.99 22.60
CA ASP A 111 -12.79 -43.96 23.68
C ASP A 111 -11.71 -43.87 24.77
N ALA A 112 -11.43 -42.65 25.24
CA ALA A 112 -10.36 -42.41 26.20
C ALA A 112 -10.61 -43.22 27.51
N PRO A 113 -9.64 -44.00 28.00
CA PRO A 113 -9.87 -44.96 29.09
C PRO A 113 -10.26 -44.32 30.44
N SER A 114 -9.87 -43.06 30.66
CA SER A 114 -10.21 -42.27 31.85
C SER A 114 -11.58 -41.57 31.76
N TRP A 115 -12.19 -41.52 30.57
CA TRP A 115 -13.42 -40.77 30.33
C TRP A 115 -14.67 -41.64 30.59
N ARG A 116 -15.47 -41.28 31.60
CA ARG A 116 -16.68 -42.04 32.02
C ARG A 116 -17.81 -41.11 32.46
N PRO A 117 -18.51 -40.43 31.53
CA PRO A 117 -19.61 -39.53 31.85
C PRO A 117 -20.78 -40.32 32.49
N ARG A 118 -21.14 -40.00 33.74
CA ARG A 118 -22.23 -40.68 34.48
C ARG A 118 -23.61 -40.04 34.29
N TRP A 119 -23.69 -38.92 33.57
CA TRP A 119 -24.93 -38.16 33.41
C TRP A 119 -25.80 -38.75 32.30
N LYS A 120 -27.10 -38.94 32.58
CA LYS A 120 -28.03 -39.69 31.72
C LYS A 120 -28.29 -39.09 30.33
N PHE A 121 -28.15 -37.78 30.18
CA PHE A 121 -28.41 -37.06 28.92
C PHE A 121 -27.14 -36.66 28.17
N HIS A 122 -25.98 -37.19 28.60
CA HIS A 122 -24.74 -36.99 27.88
C HIS A 122 -24.74 -37.83 26.60
N HIS A 123 -24.52 -37.19 25.45
CA HIS A 123 -24.33 -37.86 24.17
C HIS A 123 -23.32 -37.10 23.32
N TRP A 124 -22.43 -37.81 22.63
CA TRP A 124 -21.35 -37.21 21.82
C TRP A 124 -21.89 -36.22 20.77
N SER A 125 -23.07 -36.48 20.22
CA SER A 125 -23.70 -35.60 19.21
C SER A 125 -24.11 -34.24 19.77
N LEU A 126 -24.46 -34.17 21.07
CA LEU A 126 -24.80 -32.91 21.73
C LEU A 126 -23.56 -32.03 21.88
N SER A 127 -22.43 -32.63 22.24
CA SER A 127 -21.12 -31.97 22.30
C SER A 127 -20.68 -31.49 20.91
N LEU A 128 -20.84 -32.30 19.87
CA LEU A 128 -20.54 -31.92 18.48
C LEU A 128 -21.42 -30.76 17.99
N LEU A 129 -22.72 -30.80 18.32
CA LEU A 129 -23.65 -29.72 18.00
C LEU A 129 -23.24 -28.42 18.70
N GLY A 130 -22.90 -28.47 19.99
CA GLY A 130 -22.42 -27.32 20.75
C GLY A 130 -21.13 -26.71 20.15
N ALA A 131 -20.16 -27.55 19.79
CA ALA A 131 -18.92 -27.11 19.15
C ALA A 131 -19.19 -26.46 17.77
N SER A 132 -20.03 -27.08 16.93
CA SER A 132 -20.34 -26.55 15.61
C SER A 132 -21.07 -25.21 15.66
N LEU A 133 -22.03 -25.02 16.58
CA LEU A 133 -22.70 -23.73 16.78
C LEU A 133 -21.74 -22.61 17.19
N CYS A 134 -20.75 -22.92 18.04
CA CYS A 134 -19.72 -21.96 18.44
C CYS A 134 -18.82 -21.57 17.26
N ILE A 135 -18.39 -22.55 16.46
CA ILE A 135 -17.54 -22.32 15.26
C ILE A 135 -18.29 -21.49 14.22
N VAL A 136 -19.55 -21.82 13.93
CA VAL A 136 -20.39 -21.08 12.99
C VAL A 136 -20.56 -19.63 13.45
N SER A 137 -20.80 -19.41 14.74
CA SER A 137 -20.94 -18.07 15.30
C SER A 137 -19.65 -17.24 15.20
N LEU A 138 -18.50 -17.84 15.49
CA LEU A 138 -17.18 -17.18 15.35
C LEU A 138 -16.86 -16.88 13.87
N ALA A 139 -17.16 -17.81 12.97
CA ALA A 139 -16.96 -17.63 11.54
C ALA A 139 -17.86 -16.52 10.99
N LEU A 140 -19.14 -16.49 11.37
CA LEU A 140 -20.09 -15.46 10.98
C LEU A 140 -19.66 -14.08 11.49
N ALA A 141 -19.26 -13.97 12.77
CA ALA A 141 -18.76 -12.72 13.34
C ALA A 141 -17.51 -12.22 12.61
N SER A 142 -16.57 -13.11 12.31
CA SER A 142 -15.34 -12.79 11.57
C SER A 142 -15.64 -12.39 10.12
N LEU A 143 -16.59 -13.07 9.46
CA LEU A 143 -17.04 -12.75 8.11
C LEU A 143 -17.73 -11.39 8.05
N ILE A 144 -18.60 -11.07 9.02
CA ILE A 144 -19.25 -9.76 9.13
C ILE A 144 -18.20 -8.67 9.37
N TYR A 145 -17.26 -8.89 10.31
CA TYR A 145 -16.16 -7.96 10.55
C TYR A 145 -15.34 -7.73 9.28
N TYR A 146 -14.99 -8.81 8.57
CA TYR A 146 -14.25 -8.73 7.30
C TYR A 146 -15.06 -8.01 6.22
N TYR A 147 -16.35 -8.31 6.08
CA TYR A 147 -17.24 -7.67 5.13
C TYR A 147 -17.42 -6.16 5.42
N VAL A 148 -17.58 -5.78 6.69
CA VAL A 148 -17.62 -4.37 7.12
C VAL A 148 -16.25 -3.71 6.94
N SER A 149 -15.15 -4.43 7.16
CA SER A 149 -13.81 -3.90 6.87
C SER A 149 -13.60 -3.68 5.37
N LEU A 150 -14.17 -4.52 4.52
CA LEU A 150 -14.10 -4.38 3.06
C LEU A 150 -15.05 -3.29 2.53
N LYS A 151 -16.32 -3.28 2.97
CA LYS A 151 -17.31 -2.27 2.52
C LYS A 151 -17.18 -0.94 3.24
N GLY A 152 -16.70 -0.92 4.48
CA GLY A 152 -16.33 0.30 5.21
C GLY A 152 -15.13 1.00 4.57
N LYS A 153 -14.30 0.29 3.80
CA LYS A 153 -13.30 0.90 2.90
C LYS A 153 -13.89 1.50 1.63
N ALA A 154 -15.15 1.20 1.32
CA ALA A 154 -15.84 1.64 0.10
C ALA A 154 -16.96 2.67 0.37
N GLY A 155 -17.17 3.08 1.63
CA GLY A 155 -18.10 4.15 1.98
C GLY A 155 -17.46 5.52 1.79
N ASP A 156 -18.20 6.42 1.15
CA ASP A 156 -17.89 7.76 0.62
C ASP A 156 -17.39 8.82 1.64
N TRP A 157 -16.47 8.45 2.54
CA TRP A 157 -15.70 9.37 3.36
C TRP A 157 -14.39 9.65 2.63
N GLY A 158 -14.21 10.88 2.13
CA GLY A 158 -13.00 11.34 1.46
C GLY A 158 -11.71 10.86 2.14
N ASP A 159 -11.09 9.86 1.51
CA ASP A 159 -9.65 9.67 1.40
C ASP A 159 -8.78 9.73 2.67
N GLY A 160 -9.22 9.09 3.75
CA GLY A 160 -8.32 8.73 4.86
C GLY A 160 -7.07 7.97 4.38
N PHE A 161 -7.22 7.16 3.33
CA PHE A 161 -6.09 6.46 2.71
C PHE A 161 -5.26 7.36 1.79
N LYS A 162 -5.84 8.21 0.91
CA LYS A 162 -5.00 9.13 0.11
C LYS A 162 -4.29 10.17 0.98
N SER A 163 -4.89 10.61 2.10
CA SER A 163 -4.18 11.48 3.06
C SER A 163 -3.01 10.74 3.73
N ALA A 164 -3.16 9.46 4.07
CA ALA A 164 -2.06 8.63 4.55
C ALA A 164 -0.96 8.43 3.48
N TYR A 165 -1.33 8.13 2.24
CA TYR A 165 -0.39 8.01 1.11
C TYR A 165 0.33 9.34 0.84
N PHE A 166 -0.38 10.45 0.90
CA PHE A 166 0.19 11.79 0.74
C PHE A 166 1.21 12.09 1.84
N GLN A 167 0.87 11.81 3.10
CA GLN A 167 1.82 11.99 4.22
C GLN A 167 3.03 11.08 4.11
N LEU A 168 2.85 9.83 3.67
CA LEU A 168 3.94 8.90 3.41
C LEU A 168 4.86 9.40 2.29
N ALA A 169 4.29 9.85 1.17
CA ALA A 169 5.02 10.43 0.05
C ALA A 169 5.80 11.68 0.49
N LEU A 170 5.17 12.59 1.22
CA LEU A 170 5.79 13.81 1.72
C LEU A 170 6.96 13.52 2.67
N ARG A 171 6.79 12.59 3.62
CA ARG A 171 7.88 12.17 4.52
C ARG A 171 9.03 11.54 3.75
N SER A 172 8.73 10.71 2.75
CA SER A 172 9.74 10.07 1.90
C SER A 172 10.53 11.11 1.09
N LEU A 173 9.85 12.08 0.49
CA LEU A 173 10.47 13.17 -0.28
C LEU A 173 11.36 14.06 0.60
N ARG A 174 10.92 14.40 1.82
CA ARG A 174 11.71 15.17 2.77
C ARG A 174 12.97 14.42 3.23
N SER A 175 12.85 13.11 3.46
CA SER A 175 13.99 12.25 3.81
C SER A 175 15.02 12.19 2.68
N LEU A 176 14.57 12.03 1.42
CA LEU A 176 15.44 12.07 0.25
C LEU A 176 16.15 13.42 0.08
N GLY A 177 15.50 14.52 0.46
CA GLY A 177 16.04 15.89 0.40
C GLY A 177 17.17 16.19 1.39
N ALA A 178 17.25 15.46 2.51
CA ALA A 178 18.15 15.78 3.61
C ALA A 178 19.63 15.45 3.33
N ASN A 179 19.91 14.50 2.44
CA ASN A 179 21.26 14.03 2.14
C ASN A 179 21.57 14.19 0.66
N GLN A 180 22.81 14.60 0.33
CA GLN A 180 23.27 14.59 -1.06
C GLN A 180 23.36 13.15 -1.57
N VAL A 181 22.80 12.89 -2.75
CA VAL A 181 22.86 11.56 -3.37
C VAL A 181 24.31 11.27 -3.75
N HIS A 182 24.88 10.22 -3.15
CA HIS A 182 26.23 9.80 -3.49
C HIS A 182 26.31 9.40 -4.98
N PRO A 183 27.35 9.77 -5.74
CA PRO A 183 27.46 9.48 -7.18
C PRO A 183 27.30 8.00 -7.56
N LYS A 184 27.65 7.08 -6.65
CA LYS A 184 27.46 5.62 -6.83
C LYS A 184 25.99 5.15 -6.78
N ASN A 185 25.09 5.94 -6.20
CA ASN A 185 23.66 5.62 -6.05
C ASN A 185 22.79 6.49 -6.98
N TRP A 186 23.34 6.89 -8.14
CA TRP A 186 22.63 7.69 -9.11
C TRP A 186 21.56 6.85 -9.85
N TYR A 187 20.35 7.37 -9.96
CA TYR A 187 19.24 6.73 -10.68
C TYR A 187 18.82 7.59 -11.89
N PRO A 188 18.62 6.99 -13.08
CA PRO A 188 18.11 7.71 -14.24
C PRO A 188 16.64 8.10 -14.01
N ILE A 189 16.35 9.39 -14.05
CA ILE A 189 15.00 9.96 -14.00
C ILE A 189 14.78 10.71 -15.32
N PRO A 190 14.29 10.03 -16.37
CA PRO A 190 14.17 10.62 -17.69
C PRO A 190 12.98 11.57 -17.79
N LEU A 191 13.25 12.77 -18.32
CA LEU A 191 12.30 13.74 -18.83
C LEU A 191 12.17 13.55 -20.34
N VAL A 192 11.11 12.88 -20.76
CA VAL A 192 10.89 12.43 -22.13
C VAL A 192 10.07 13.45 -22.88
N PHE A 193 10.67 14.06 -23.91
CA PHE A 193 9.98 15.01 -24.77
C PHE A 193 9.19 14.24 -25.84
N CYS A 194 7.86 14.17 -25.68
CA CYS A 194 6.96 13.33 -26.46
C CYS A 194 6.74 13.81 -27.90
N ARG A 195 6.67 15.13 -28.10
CA ARG A 195 6.37 15.78 -29.40
C ARG A 195 7.36 16.93 -29.70
N PRO A 196 8.67 16.67 -29.85
CA PRO A 196 9.63 17.75 -30.10
C PRO A 196 9.55 18.23 -31.55
N TRP A 197 9.55 17.32 -32.53
CA TRP A 197 9.65 17.63 -33.95
C TRP A 197 8.88 16.59 -34.76
N GLY A 198 7.75 16.97 -35.35
CA GLY A 198 7.07 16.14 -36.35
C GLY A 198 5.54 16.15 -36.28
N LYS A 199 4.93 15.85 -37.43
CA LYS A 199 3.49 15.62 -37.59
C LYS A 199 3.16 14.22 -37.08
N LEU A 200 3.06 14.04 -35.77
CA LEU A 200 2.32 12.92 -35.22
C LEU A 200 0.83 13.13 -35.57
N PRO A 201 0.07 12.08 -35.89
CA PRO A 201 -1.39 12.20 -36.00
C PRO A 201 -1.93 12.84 -34.72
N GLU A 202 -2.94 13.71 -34.82
CA GLU A 202 -3.49 14.46 -33.68
C GLU A 202 -3.78 13.55 -32.47
N ASN A 203 -4.24 12.33 -32.75
CA ASN A 203 -4.61 11.29 -31.77
C ASN A 203 -3.43 10.58 -31.08
N VAL A 204 -2.17 10.85 -31.46
CA VAL A 204 -0.99 10.13 -30.91
C VAL A 204 -0.17 11.07 -30.02
N PRO A 205 -0.37 11.05 -28.67
CA PRO A 205 0.22 12.02 -27.76
C PRO A 205 1.75 11.87 -27.59
N CYS A 206 2.29 10.68 -27.82
CA CYS A 206 3.71 10.38 -27.77
C CYS A 206 4.05 9.31 -28.80
N HIS A 207 5.24 9.38 -29.39
CA HIS A 207 5.71 8.33 -30.28
C HIS A 207 5.79 6.99 -29.53
N PRO A 208 5.11 5.91 -29.98
CA PRO A 208 4.99 4.68 -29.21
C PRO A 208 6.30 4.07 -28.76
N LYS A 209 7.27 4.05 -29.67
CA LYS A 209 8.59 3.48 -29.41
C LYS A 209 9.46 4.34 -28.48
N LEU A 210 9.12 5.63 -28.31
CA LEU A 210 9.84 6.51 -27.38
C LEU A 210 9.51 6.15 -25.93
N ALA A 211 8.24 5.84 -25.66
CA ALA A 211 7.80 5.37 -24.34
C ALA A 211 8.40 3.99 -24.01
N ASP A 212 8.45 3.10 -25.00
CA ASP A 212 9.08 1.78 -24.87
C ASP A 212 10.60 1.92 -24.58
N PHE A 213 11.30 2.81 -25.30
CA PHE A 213 12.70 3.16 -25.02
C PHE A 213 12.89 3.74 -23.61
N ALA A 214 12.02 4.66 -23.19
CA ALA A 214 12.09 5.25 -21.86
C ALA A 214 11.94 4.21 -20.74
N ASN A 215 11.09 3.20 -20.95
CA ASN A 215 10.96 2.05 -20.04
C ASN A 215 12.21 1.15 -20.01
N CYS A 216 13.02 1.14 -21.06
CA CYS A 216 14.28 0.41 -21.11
C CYS A 216 15.39 1.07 -20.28
N MET A 217 15.32 2.38 -20.06
CA MET A 217 16.27 3.10 -19.20
C MET A 217 15.96 2.94 -17.70
N LYS A 218 14.98 2.11 -17.33
CA LYS A 218 14.61 1.84 -15.94
C LYS A 218 14.81 0.36 -15.62
N LYS A 219 15.46 0.08 -14.49
CA LYS A 219 15.71 -1.31 -14.04
C LYS A 219 14.38 -2.02 -13.81
N LYS A 220 14.12 -3.09 -14.56
CA LYS A 220 12.83 -3.82 -14.56
C LYS A 220 11.61 -2.92 -14.84
N GLY A 221 11.79 -1.80 -15.54
CA GLY A 221 10.73 -0.81 -15.80
C GLY A 221 10.34 0.07 -14.60
N ARG A 222 10.93 -0.18 -13.42
CA ARG A 222 10.62 0.52 -12.19
C ARG A 222 11.45 1.78 -12.03
N GLY A 223 10.79 2.88 -11.71
CA GLY A 223 11.43 4.19 -11.54
C GLY A 223 10.56 5.30 -12.12
N MET A 224 10.85 6.54 -11.73
CA MET A 224 10.10 7.69 -12.21
C MET A 224 10.56 8.07 -13.62
N SER A 225 9.61 8.20 -14.54
CA SER A 225 9.78 8.87 -15.82
C SER A 225 8.72 9.94 -15.97
N ILE A 226 9.10 11.08 -16.54
CA ILE A 226 8.20 12.22 -16.75
C ILE A 226 8.08 12.41 -18.25
N PHE A 227 6.87 12.25 -18.78
CA PHE A 227 6.54 12.43 -20.18
C PHE A 227 5.91 13.79 -20.36
N PHE A 228 6.51 14.62 -21.20
CA PHE A 228 6.01 15.97 -21.40
C PHE A 228 5.83 16.33 -22.87
N SER A 229 4.87 17.21 -23.12
CA SER A 229 4.69 17.91 -24.40
C SER A 229 4.47 19.39 -24.14
N ILE A 230 4.87 20.21 -25.11
CA ILE A 230 4.62 21.64 -25.08
C ILE A 230 3.50 21.94 -26.08
N LEU A 231 2.55 22.76 -25.68
CA LEU A 231 1.53 23.35 -26.54
C LEU A 231 1.88 24.81 -26.77
N ASP A 232 2.10 25.17 -28.03
CA ASP A 232 2.38 26.55 -28.41
C ASP A 232 1.09 27.35 -28.38
N GLY A 233 1.03 28.40 -27.55
CA GLY A 233 -0.16 29.24 -27.39
C GLY A 233 -0.16 30.06 -26.10
N ASP A 234 -1.23 30.84 -25.92
CA ASP A 234 -1.48 31.54 -24.66
C ASP A 234 -2.12 30.61 -23.63
N TYR A 235 -1.70 30.71 -22.37
CA TYR A 235 -2.18 29.83 -21.30
C TYR A 235 -3.68 30.01 -21.05
N HIS A 236 -4.23 31.22 -21.15
CA HIS A 236 -5.64 31.46 -20.86
C HIS A 236 -6.56 30.82 -21.90
N GLU A 237 -6.12 30.77 -23.15
CA GLU A 237 -6.89 30.19 -24.25
C GLU A 237 -6.74 28.66 -24.29
N CYS A 238 -5.53 28.14 -24.07
CA CYS A 238 -5.23 26.72 -24.24
C CYS A 238 -5.30 25.89 -22.94
N ALA A 239 -5.76 26.44 -21.82
CA ALA A 239 -5.77 25.74 -20.52
C ALA A 239 -6.60 24.43 -20.53
N GLU A 240 -7.78 24.45 -21.15
CA GLU A 240 -8.65 23.27 -21.24
C GLU A 240 -8.10 22.24 -22.24
N ASP A 241 -7.50 22.69 -23.34
CA ASP A 241 -6.82 21.83 -24.31
C ASP A 241 -5.61 21.14 -23.67
N ALA A 242 -4.84 21.86 -22.84
CA ALA A 242 -3.72 21.31 -22.09
C ALA A 242 -4.15 20.24 -21.09
N LYS A 243 -5.24 20.45 -20.36
CA LYS A 243 -5.82 19.43 -19.46
C LYS A 243 -6.25 18.19 -20.24
N THR A 244 -6.88 18.39 -21.40
CA THR A 244 -7.35 17.30 -22.26
C THR A 244 -6.17 16.50 -22.83
N ALA A 245 -5.15 17.18 -23.36
CA ALA A 245 -3.92 16.57 -23.86
C ALA A 245 -3.17 15.83 -22.74
N CYS A 246 -3.15 16.37 -21.52
CA CYS A 246 -2.51 15.72 -20.36
C CYS A 246 -3.23 14.42 -20.00
N LYS A 247 -4.56 14.43 -19.97
CA LYS A 247 -5.38 13.23 -19.73
C LYS A 247 -5.19 12.17 -20.82
N GLN A 248 -5.13 12.60 -22.08
CA GLN A 248 -4.84 11.70 -23.20
C GLN A 248 -3.45 11.07 -23.08
N LEU A 249 -2.42 11.86 -22.76
CA LEU A 249 -1.07 11.36 -22.54
C LEU A 249 -1.02 10.39 -21.35
N ALA A 250 -1.66 10.70 -20.22
CA ALA A 250 -1.74 9.82 -19.06
C ALA A 250 -2.41 8.48 -19.42
N THR A 251 -3.55 8.53 -20.11
CA THR A 251 -4.28 7.32 -20.56
C THR A 251 -3.43 6.48 -21.51
N TYR A 252 -2.63 7.13 -22.36
CA TYR A 252 -1.70 6.47 -23.26
C TYR A 252 -0.57 5.75 -22.52
N LEU A 253 -0.01 6.36 -21.47
CA LEU A 253 1.01 5.74 -20.62
C LEU A 253 0.46 4.52 -19.88
N ASP A 254 -0.77 4.59 -19.38
CA ASP A 254 -1.45 3.46 -18.74
C ASP A 254 -1.67 2.31 -19.71
N TYR A 255 -2.13 2.60 -20.93
CA TYR A 255 -2.30 1.61 -21.99
C TYR A 255 -0.97 0.92 -22.34
N LYS A 256 0.12 1.67 -22.40
CA LYS A 256 1.48 1.17 -22.64
C LYS A 256 2.15 0.55 -21.40
N ARG A 257 1.49 0.53 -20.25
CA ARG A 257 2.03 0.06 -18.96
C ARG A 257 3.36 0.74 -18.60
N CYS A 258 3.49 2.01 -18.94
CA CYS A 258 4.65 2.83 -18.61
C CYS A 258 4.48 3.45 -17.23
N GLU A 259 5.31 3.08 -16.26
CA GLU A 259 5.36 3.76 -14.96
C GLU A 259 5.90 5.19 -15.14
N GLY A 260 5.04 6.19 -15.21
CA GLY A 260 5.46 7.58 -15.39
C GLY A 260 4.34 8.60 -15.15
N VAL A 261 4.72 9.87 -15.12
CA VAL A 261 3.80 11.01 -14.97
C VAL A 261 3.72 11.74 -16.32
N ALA A 262 2.50 12.10 -16.73
CA ALA A 262 2.25 12.93 -17.89
C ALA A 262 2.15 14.40 -17.48
N GLU A 263 2.81 15.29 -18.22
CA GLU A 263 2.72 16.74 -18.03
C GLU A 263 2.57 17.45 -19.37
N ILE A 264 1.75 18.51 -19.42
CA ILE A 264 1.63 19.38 -20.59
C ILE A 264 1.90 20.81 -20.17
N VAL A 265 2.82 21.47 -20.87
CA VAL A 265 3.17 22.88 -20.62
C VAL A 265 2.66 23.71 -21.79
N VAL A 266 1.92 24.78 -21.49
CA VAL A 266 1.54 25.78 -22.51
C VAL A 266 2.56 26.90 -22.45
N ALA A 267 3.10 27.30 -23.59
CA ALA A 267 4.07 28.39 -23.69
C ALA A 267 3.98 29.13 -25.02
N PRO A 268 4.43 30.39 -25.12
CA PRO A 268 4.45 31.14 -26.38
C PRO A 268 5.35 30.51 -27.45
N SER A 269 6.38 29.76 -27.02
CA SER A 269 7.24 28.99 -27.90
C SER A 269 7.74 27.73 -27.22
N MET A 270 8.02 26.70 -28.02
CA MET A 270 8.66 25.47 -27.57
C MET A 270 9.95 25.70 -26.79
N SER A 271 10.79 26.65 -27.21
CA SER A 271 12.05 26.96 -26.51
C SER A 271 11.81 27.47 -25.10
N GLU A 272 10.86 28.40 -24.93
CA GLU A 272 10.51 28.94 -23.61
C GLU A 272 9.84 27.90 -22.73
N GLY A 273 8.90 27.11 -23.29
CA GLY A 273 8.26 26.01 -22.58
C GLY A 273 9.28 24.97 -22.11
N PHE A 274 10.27 24.66 -22.95
CA PHE A 274 11.34 23.72 -22.61
C PHE A 274 12.22 24.25 -21.48
N ARG A 275 12.61 25.52 -21.53
CA ARG A 275 13.39 26.17 -20.45
C ARG A 275 12.61 26.20 -19.14
N GLY A 276 11.30 26.45 -19.19
CA GLY A 276 10.43 26.39 -18.02
C GLY A 276 10.43 24.99 -17.40
N ILE A 277 10.15 23.96 -18.19
CA ILE A 277 10.00 22.59 -17.66
C ILE A 277 11.33 21.99 -17.18
N VAL A 278 12.45 22.22 -17.88
CA VAL A 278 13.75 21.63 -17.50
C VAL A 278 14.24 22.15 -16.14
N GLN A 279 13.85 23.37 -15.77
CA GLN A 279 14.22 24.02 -14.51
C GLN A 279 13.26 23.70 -13.36
N THR A 280 11.95 23.65 -13.66
CA THR A 280 10.90 23.60 -12.63
C THR A 280 10.38 22.20 -12.33
N MET A 281 10.55 21.24 -13.26
CA MET A 281 9.97 19.91 -13.12
C MET A 281 10.59 19.10 -11.97
N GLY A 282 9.72 18.39 -11.23
CA GLY A 282 10.07 17.53 -10.10
C GLY A 282 9.99 18.21 -8.73
N LEU A 283 10.11 17.43 -7.66
CA LEU A 283 10.00 17.92 -6.28
C LEU A 283 11.22 17.54 -5.44
N GLY A 284 11.89 18.54 -4.86
CA GLY A 284 13.08 18.32 -4.02
C GLY A 284 14.21 17.64 -4.80
N ASN A 285 14.66 16.47 -4.32
CA ASN A 285 15.67 15.64 -4.99
C ASN A 285 15.07 14.70 -6.06
N LEU A 286 13.74 14.63 -6.17
CA LEU A 286 13.04 13.86 -7.20
C LEU A 286 12.85 14.72 -8.47
N LYS A 287 13.98 15.21 -9.01
CA LYS A 287 14.02 16.00 -10.25
C LYS A 287 14.55 15.15 -11.39
N PRO A 288 14.07 15.35 -12.62
CA PRO A 288 14.65 14.68 -13.77
C PRO A 288 16.11 15.08 -13.94
N ASN A 289 16.95 14.13 -14.33
CA ASN A 289 18.40 14.31 -14.50
C ASN A 289 18.88 13.91 -15.91
N ILE A 290 17.99 13.35 -16.73
CA ILE A 290 18.23 13.05 -18.15
C ILE A 290 17.08 13.65 -18.96
N VAL A 291 17.38 14.33 -20.06
CA VAL A 291 16.40 14.71 -21.08
C VAL A 291 16.49 13.72 -22.24
N VAL A 292 15.36 13.18 -22.66
CA VAL A 292 15.27 12.18 -23.72
C VAL A 292 14.42 12.72 -24.85
N MET A 293 14.94 12.71 -26.07
CA MET A 293 14.21 13.19 -27.25
C MET A 293 14.58 12.42 -28.51
N ARG A 294 13.68 12.44 -29.49
CA ARG A 294 13.95 11.89 -30.83
C ARG A 294 14.85 12.85 -31.60
N TYR A 295 15.79 12.30 -32.37
CA TYR A 295 16.55 13.07 -33.36
C TYR A 295 15.61 13.59 -34.46
N PRO A 296 15.63 14.89 -34.77
CA PRO A 296 14.83 15.41 -35.87
C PRO A 296 15.41 14.87 -37.18
N GLU A 297 14.66 14.05 -37.91
CA GLU A 297 15.09 13.52 -39.23
C GLU A 297 14.56 14.40 -40.39
N ILE A 298 13.51 15.17 -40.11
CA ILE A 298 12.74 15.94 -41.11
C ILE A 298 13.45 17.22 -41.54
N TRP A 299 14.32 17.81 -40.69
CA TRP A 299 14.96 19.11 -40.98
C TRP A 299 15.75 19.13 -42.29
N ARG A 300 16.29 17.98 -42.71
CA ARG A 300 17.07 17.84 -43.94
C ARG A 300 16.20 17.72 -45.20
N ARG A 301 14.93 17.32 -45.06
CA ARG A 301 14.02 17.07 -46.18
C ARG A 301 13.17 18.30 -46.51
N GLU A 302 12.80 19.09 -45.51
CA GLU A 302 11.84 20.19 -45.66
C GLU A 302 12.49 21.61 -45.57
N ASN A 303 13.83 21.73 -45.56
CA ASN A 303 14.55 23.01 -45.42
C ASN A 303 14.11 23.86 -44.20
N LEU A 304 13.66 23.20 -43.14
CA LEU A 304 13.20 23.86 -41.91
C LEU A 304 14.42 24.30 -41.09
N THR A 305 14.89 25.52 -41.29
CA THR A 305 16.06 26.10 -40.60
C THR A 305 15.83 26.31 -39.10
N GLU A 306 14.57 26.43 -38.68
CA GLU A 306 14.18 26.63 -37.28
C GLU A 306 14.36 25.37 -36.41
N ILE A 307 14.18 24.17 -37.00
CA ILE A 307 14.28 22.89 -36.27
C ILE A 307 15.72 22.66 -35.77
N PRO A 308 16.77 22.74 -36.61
CA PRO A 308 18.15 22.60 -36.13
C PRO A 308 18.53 23.65 -35.09
N ALA A 309 18.12 24.91 -35.29
CA ALA A 309 18.42 25.98 -34.35
C ALA A 309 17.81 25.71 -32.97
N THR A 310 16.54 25.31 -32.93
CA THR A 310 15.86 25.01 -31.66
C THR A 310 16.36 23.71 -31.04
N PHE A 311 16.65 22.68 -31.84
CA PHE A 311 17.24 21.43 -31.37
C PHE A 311 18.60 21.66 -30.68
N VAL A 312 19.48 22.46 -31.30
CA VAL A 312 20.77 22.85 -30.70
C VAL A 312 20.54 23.73 -29.46
N GLY A 313 19.55 24.63 -29.51
CA GLY A 313 19.14 25.43 -28.35
C GLY A 313 18.76 24.58 -27.14
N ILE A 314 17.90 23.57 -27.33
CA ILE A 314 17.48 22.61 -26.29
C ILE A 314 18.70 21.86 -25.73
N ILE A 315 19.63 21.42 -26.58
CA ILE A 315 20.86 20.74 -26.11
C ILE A 315 21.69 21.68 -25.22
N ASN A 316 21.88 22.93 -25.65
CA ASN A 316 22.59 23.94 -24.87
C ASN A 316 21.89 24.21 -23.53
N ASP A 317 20.57 24.34 -23.54
CA ASP A 317 19.76 24.54 -22.33
C ASP A 317 19.89 23.36 -21.35
N CYS A 318 19.98 22.12 -21.85
CA CYS A 318 20.24 20.93 -21.02
C CYS A 318 21.63 20.97 -20.36
N ILE A 319 22.66 21.35 -21.12
CA ILE A 319 24.04 21.47 -20.63
C ILE A 319 24.10 22.52 -19.52
N VAL A 320 23.49 23.69 -19.73
CA VAL A 320 23.40 24.76 -18.74
C VAL A 320 22.63 24.31 -17.49
N ALA A 321 21.55 23.55 -17.66
CA ALA A 321 20.77 22.98 -16.56
C ALA A 321 21.44 21.76 -15.87
N ASN A 322 22.67 21.41 -16.28
CA ASN A 322 23.42 20.24 -15.80
C ASN A 322 22.60 18.93 -15.86
N LYS A 323 21.94 18.71 -17.00
CA LYS A 323 21.16 17.49 -17.31
C LYS A 323 21.89 16.68 -18.37
N ALA A 324 21.88 15.36 -18.21
CA ALA A 324 22.32 14.47 -19.28
C ALA A 324 21.34 14.54 -20.46
N VAL A 325 21.82 14.33 -21.68
CA VAL A 325 21.01 14.36 -22.90
C VAL A 325 21.11 13.02 -23.60
N VAL A 326 19.96 12.41 -23.89
CA VAL A 326 19.85 11.18 -24.68
C VAL A 326 19.01 11.47 -25.92
N ILE A 327 19.66 11.38 -27.08
CA ILE A 327 19.01 11.61 -28.38
C ILE A 327 18.87 10.27 -29.08
N VAL A 328 17.63 9.88 -29.41
CA VAL A 328 17.33 8.60 -30.07
C VAL A 328 17.11 8.84 -31.56
N LYS A 329 17.98 8.25 -32.40
CA LYS A 329 17.88 8.30 -33.87
C LYS A 329 17.39 6.95 -34.38
N GLY A 330 16.61 6.92 -35.48
CA GLY A 330 16.07 5.66 -36.02
C GLY A 330 15.00 5.03 -35.13
N LEU A 331 14.25 5.86 -34.39
CA LEU A 331 13.23 5.38 -33.45
C LEU A 331 12.14 4.54 -34.12
N ASP A 332 11.88 4.77 -35.41
CA ASP A 332 10.91 4.01 -36.20
C ASP A 332 11.36 2.56 -36.42
N GLU A 333 12.65 2.26 -36.30
CA GLU A 333 13.24 0.92 -36.39
C GLU A 333 13.38 0.23 -35.03
N TRP A 334 13.09 0.93 -33.92
CA TRP A 334 13.19 0.37 -32.58
C TRP A 334 12.29 -0.88 -32.43
N PRO A 335 12.78 -1.96 -31.79
CA PRO A 335 12.05 -3.22 -31.73
C PRO A 335 10.76 -3.10 -30.91
N ASN A 336 9.79 -3.94 -31.26
CA ASN A 336 8.56 -4.06 -30.47
C ASN A 336 8.85 -4.79 -29.15
N GLU A 337 8.02 -4.57 -28.13
CA GLU A 337 8.20 -5.08 -26.77
C GLU A 337 8.51 -6.60 -26.70
N TYR A 338 7.84 -7.40 -27.53
CA TYR A 338 7.99 -8.86 -27.57
C TYR A 338 9.03 -9.37 -28.59
N GLN A 339 9.71 -8.47 -29.32
CA GLN A 339 10.66 -8.86 -30.35
C GLN A 339 12.06 -8.99 -29.76
N ARG A 340 12.48 -10.23 -29.50
CA ARG A 340 13.84 -10.53 -29.04
C ARG A 340 14.87 -10.18 -30.10
N GLN A 341 15.92 -9.49 -29.66
CA GLN A 341 17.07 -9.11 -30.47
C GLN A 341 18.24 -10.05 -30.18
N TYR A 342 18.95 -10.43 -31.24
CA TYR A 342 20.18 -11.22 -31.18
C TYR A 342 21.27 -10.41 -31.89
N GLY A 343 22.36 -10.10 -31.21
CA GLY A 343 23.40 -9.22 -31.75
C GLY A 343 24.32 -8.63 -30.67
N SER A 344 24.98 -7.52 -30.98
CA SER A 344 25.82 -6.77 -30.04
C SER A 344 25.23 -5.38 -29.76
N ILE A 345 25.50 -4.87 -28.56
CA ILE A 345 25.28 -3.46 -28.19
C ILE A 345 26.64 -2.78 -28.17
N ASP A 346 27.00 -2.17 -29.30
CA ASP A 346 28.31 -1.55 -29.46
C ASP A 346 28.35 -0.17 -28.80
N LEU A 347 29.26 0.02 -27.83
CA LEU A 347 29.47 1.28 -27.14
C LEU A 347 30.69 2.03 -27.68
N TYR A 348 30.43 3.14 -28.36
CA TYR A 348 31.48 4.02 -28.87
C TYR A 348 31.80 5.10 -27.83
N TRP A 349 32.71 4.78 -26.89
CA TRP A 349 33.13 5.74 -25.87
C TRP A 349 34.27 6.64 -26.39
N ILE A 350 33.91 7.89 -26.71
CA ILE A 350 34.85 8.92 -27.18
C ILE A 350 34.99 9.96 -26.06
N VAL A 351 36.05 9.82 -25.24
CA VAL A 351 36.58 10.75 -24.22
C VAL A 351 35.55 11.53 -23.35
N ARG A 352 35.55 11.24 -22.04
CA ARG A 352 34.62 11.71 -20.97
C ARG A 352 33.21 11.06 -21.03
N ASP A 353 32.52 11.03 -19.88
CA ASP A 353 31.15 10.51 -19.65
C ASP A 353 30.83 9.03 -19.93
N GLY A 354 31.76 8.11 -19.66
CA GLY A 354 31.49 6.65 -19.81
C GLY A 354 30.46 6.06 -18.85
N GLY A 355 30.23 6.70 -17.69
CA GLY A 355 29.38 6.13 -16.64
C GLY A 355 27.92 5.95 -17.06
N LEU A 356 27.32 6.94 -17.72
CA LEU A 356 25.93 6.86 -18.19
C LEU A 356 25.77 5.85 -19.33
N MET A 357 26.73 5.80 -20.27
CA MET A 357 26.68 4.85 -21.39
C MET A 357 26.73 3.40 -20.90
N LEU A 358 27.64 3.10 -19.97
CA LEU A 358 27.75 1.77 -19.35
C LEU A 358 26.51 1.42 -18.53
N LEU A 359 25.93 2.40 -17.82
CA LEU A 359 24.69 2.19 -17.08
C LEU A 359 23.52 1.88 -18.03
N LEU A 360 23.37 2.64 -19.11
CA LEU A 360 22.30 2.45 -20.09
C LEU A 360 22.40 1.10 -20.80
N SER A 361 23.60 0.67 -21.21
CA SER A 361 23.78 -0.67 -21.80
C SER A 361 23.42 -1.78 -20.82
N GLN A 362 23.85 -1.68 -19.56
CA GLN A 362 23.52 -2.65 -18.54
C GLN A 362 22.00 -2.69 -18.27
N LEU A 363 21.34 -1.53 -18.26
CA LEU A 363 19.88 -1.46 -18.09
C LEU A 363 19.13 -2.07 -19.27
N LEU A 364 19.61 -1.86 -20.51
CA LEU A 364 19.07 -2.51 -21.70
C LEU A 364 19.17 -4.03 -21.61
N LEU A 365 20.33 -4.56 -21.24
CA LEU A 365 20.54 -6.01 -21.08
C LEU A 365 19.65 -6.65 -20.00
N THR A 366 19.08 -5.86 -19.08
CA THR A 366 18.12 -6.40 -18.09
C THR A 366 16.71 -6.63 -18.65
N LYS A 367 16.45 -6.25 -19.91
CA LYS A 367 15.17 -6.45 -20.58
C LYS A 367 15.19 -7.74 -21.39
N GLU A 368 14.09 -8.50 -21.34
CA GLU A 368 13.95 -9.76 -22.09
C GLU A 368 14.20 -9.60 -23.61
N SER A 369 13.86 -8.44 -24.18
CA SER A 369 14.07 -8.14 -25.59
C SER A 369 15.55 -8.05 -25.98
N PHE A 370 16.44 -7.69 -25.04
CA PHE A 370 17.88 -7.47 -25.26
C PHE A 370 18.78 -8.39 -24.42
N GLU A 371 18.22 -9.29 -23.61
CA GLU A 371 18.97 -10.21 -22.73
C GLU A 371 19.93 -11.12 -23.51
N SER A 372 19.62 -11.41 -24.78
CA SER A 372 20.44 -12.22 -25.68
C SER A 372 21.52 -11.42 -26.44
N CYS A 373 21.61 -10.10 -26.22
CA CYS A 373 22.63 -9.25 -26.82
C CYS A 373 23.95 -9.32 -26.05
N LYS A 374 25.06 -9.04 -26.74
CA LYS A 374 26.41 -9.01 -26.17
C LYS A 374 26.95 -7.61 -26.00
#